data_AF-A0A7K3M0N4-F1
#
_entry.id   AF-A0A7K3M0N4-F1
#
_cell.length_a   1.000
_cell.length_b   1.000
_cell.length_c   1.000
_cell.angle_alpha   90.00
_cell.angle_beta   90.00
_cell.angle_gamma   90.00
#
_symmetry.space_group_name_H-M   'P 1'
#
loop_
_entity.id
_entity.type
_entity.pdbx_description
1 polymer ?
#
loop_
_entity_poly.entity_id
_entity_poly.type
_entity_poly.pdbx_seq_one_letter_code
_entity_poly.pdbx_strand_id
1 'polypeptide(L)'
;MSGQQTADEHDVSAGPARTRVPDGDTSPQGAPARASRRAVAIVAGVVLLLITVLASLRFGSVATDWPTVIRSLTMRDVVPGELTDQEIIVRDLRLPRTLLGVGVGVALALAGALMQAVTRNPLADPGILGVNAGAALAIIMAISFLGLSAPTSYVWFGLAGAAVAAMIVYGLGSGGRGTMTPVKVTLAGAVLAALLSSFTSAILLLDERSLDQFRFWMVGSIAGRDMSVVSAVAPFMLTGLILALAVAPAVNVLVLGDDVARSLGQRVVLIRVVVAAAVVLLAGSAVAAAGPIAFMGLAVPHIVRLVAGPDYRWILVYSLLYAPVLLLGADILGRYLISPNELEVGVATALVGAPLFVALARRRRLAAT
;
A
#
# COMPACT_ATOMS: atom_id res chain seq x y z
N MET A 1 73.04 29.67 -64.85
CA MET A 1 73.73 28.74 -65.76
C MET A 1 73.54 27.33 -65.23
N SER A 2 72.98 26.44 -66.06
CA SER A 2 72.94 24.97 -65.95
C SER A 2 72.23 24.35 -64.72
N GLY A 3 71.33 23.36 -64.79
CA GLY A 3 70.84 22.50 -65.88
C GLY A 3 70.30 21.19 -65.26
N GLN A 4 69.14 20.71 -65.77
CA GLN A 4 68.59 19.33 -65.79
C GLN A 4 68.32 18.60 -64.45
N GLN A 5 67.08 18.19 -64.09
CA GLN A 5 66.09 17.27 -64.71
C GLN A 5 66.39 15.77 -64.50
N THR A 6 65.51 15.08 -63.75
CA THR A 6 65.07 13.66 -63.81
C THR A 6 64.17 13.45 -62.57
N ALA A 7 62.83 13.45 -62.68
CA ALA A 7 61.97 12.35 -63.13
C ALA A 7 62.11 11.08 -62.26
N ASP A 8 61.17 10.88 -61.34
CA ASP A 8 60.51 9.57 -61.19
C ASP A 8 59.13 9.74 -60.54
N GLU A 9 58.09 9.43 -61.33
CA GLU A 9 56.73 9.17 -60.89
C GLU A 9 56.73 7.86 -60.10
N HIS A 10 56.03 7.79 -58.96
CA HIS A 10 55.30 6.57 -58.58
C HIS A 10 54.01 6.96 -57.83
N ASP A 11 52.91 6.78 -58.54
CA ASP A 11 51.53 6.82 -58.10
C ASP A 11 51.24 5.66 -57.14
N VAL A 12 50.75 5.96 -55.93
CA VAL A 12 49.98 5.02 -55.11
C VAL A 12 48.83 5.76 -54.44
N SER A 13 47.72 5.87 -55.17
CA SER A 13 46.33 5.70 -54.70
C SER A 13 46.13 5.48 -53.19
N ALA A 14 45.75 6.54 -52.47
CA ALA A 14 45.19 6.46 -51.12
C ALA A 14 43.69 6.17 -51.19
N GLY A 15 43.30 4.89 -51.11
CA GLY A 15 41.91 4.49 -50.88
C GLY A 15 41.48 4.78 -49.43
N PRO A 16 40.23 5.23 -49.17
CA PRO A 16 39.79 5.54 -47.82
C PRO A 16 39.71 4.28 -46.96
N ALA A 17 40.36 4.32 -45.80
CA ALA A 17 40.32 3.27 -44.80
C ALA A 17 38.86 3.01 -44.37
N ARG A 18 38.31 1.86 -44.76
CA ARG A 18 37.04 1.36 -44.23
C ARG A 18 37.24 1.02 -42.76
N THR A 19 36.73 1.86 -41.88
CA THR A 19 36.53 1.54 -40.47
C THR A 19 35.60 0.33 -40.37
N ARG A 20 36.12 -0.82 -39.93
CA ARG A 20 35.29 -1.96 -39.55
C ARG A 20 34.49 -1.54 -38.32
N VAL A 21 33.19 -1.33 -38.51
CA VAL A 21 32.23 -1.32 -37.41
C VAL A 21 32.28 -2.72 -36.77
N PRO A 22 32.51 -2.86 -35.46
CA PRO A 22 32.39 -4.16 -34.83
C PRO A 22 30.91 -4.56 -34.90
N ASP A 23 30.63 -5.69 -35.55
CA ASP A 23 29.31 -6.32 -35.49
C ASP A 23 29.01 -6.62 -34.02
N GLY A 24 28.22 -5.74 -33.41
CA GLY A 24 27.67 -5.96 -32.09
C GLY A 24 26.74 -7.16 -32.17
N ASP A 25 27.24 -8.28 -31.64
CA ASP A 25 26.45 -9.47 -31.33
C ASP A 25 25.27 -9.05 -30.43
N THR A 26 24.14 -8.76 -31.05
CA THR A 26 22.87 -8.43 -30.41
C THR A 26 22.08 -9.71 -30.21
N SER A 27 22.71 -10.75 -29.65
CA SER A 27 21.96 -11.90 -29.17
C SER A 27 21.14 -11.48 -27.93
N PRO A 28 19.80 -11.68 -27.93
CA PRO A 28 18.91 -11.24 -26.84
C PRO A 28 19.01 -12.18 -25.64
N GLN A 29 20.15 -12.20 -24.95
CA GLN A 29 20.44 -13.15 -23.86
C GLN A 29 19.79 -12.78 -22.50
N GLY A 30 18.98 -11.72 -22.42
CA GLY A 30 18.44 -11.20 -21.14
C GLY A 30 16.99 -11.54 -20.78
N ALA A 31 16.20 -12.11 -21.70
CA ALA A 31 14.75 -12.31 -21.53
C ALA A 31 14.33 -13.52 -20.64
N PRO A 32 14.91 -14.73 -20.80
CA PRO A 32 14.39 -15.92 -20.09
C PRO A 32 14.67 -15.88 -18.57
N ALA A 33 15.82 -15.33 -18.15
CA ALA A 33 16.21 -15.26 -16.74
C ALA A 33 15.31 -14.32 -15.91
N ARG A 34 14.82 -13.22 -16.51
CA ARG A 34 13.94 -12.27 -15.82
C ARG A 34 12.51 -12.80 -15.69
N ALA A 35 11.99 -13.49 -16.72
CA ALA A 35 10.67 -14.11 -16.69
C ALA A 35 10.61 -15.24 -15.63
N SER A 36 11.65 -16.08 -15.58
CA SER A 36 11.79 -17.14 -14.57
C SER A 36 11.78 -16.59 -13.14
N ARG A 37 12.58 -15.55 -12.84
CA ARG A 37 12.62 -14.93 -11.50
C ARG A 37 11.27 -14.36 -11.06
N ARG A 38 10.52 -13.75 -11.99
CA ARG A 38 9.19 -13.21 -11.70
C ARG A 38 8.19 -14.32 -11.36
N ALA A 39 8.17 -15.40 -12.15
CA ALA A 39 7.30 -16.54 -11.88
C ALA A 39 7.59 -17.16 -10.51
N VAL A 40 8.87 -17.36 -10.17
CA VAL A 40 9.29 -17.88 -8.85
C VAL A 40 8.82 -16.96 -7.72
N ALA A 41 8.97 -15.64 -7.87
CA ALA A 41 8.52 -14.69 -6.85
C ALA A 41 7.00 -14.66 -6.67
N ILE A 42 6.22 -14.90 -7.73
CA ILE A 42 4.75 -15.03 -7.64
C ILE A 42 4.38 -16.31 -6.91
N VAL A 43 4.95 -17.45 -7.30
CA VAL A 43 4.68 -18.74 -6.67
C VAL A 43 5.05 -18.71 -5.19
N ALA A 44 6.23 -18.17 -4.85
CA ALA A 44 6.65 -17.99 -3.47
C ALA A 44 5.69 -17.08 -2.70
N GLY A 45 5.24 -15.98 -3.30
CA GLY A 45 4.26 -15.07 -2.69
C GLY A 45 2.92 -15.74 -2.43
N VAL A 46 2.40 -16.53 -3.38
CA VAL A 46 1.14 -17.28 -3.22
C VAL A 46 1.26 -18.33 -2.11
N VAL A 47 2.35 -19.11 -2.11
CA VAL A 47 2.59 -20.13 -1.07
C VAL A 47 2.70 -19.48 0.30
N LEU A 48 3.47 -18.40 0.42
CA LEU A 48 3.66 -17.68 1.68
C LEU A 48 2.37 -17.04 2.18
N LEU A 49 1.57 -16.47 1.27
CA LEU A 49 0.24 -15.95 1.59
C LEU A 49 -0.67 -17.05 2.14
N LEU A 50 -0.74 -18.20 1.46
CA LEU A 50 -1.55 -19.33 1.90
C LEU A 50 -1.13 -19.81 3.29
N ILE A 51 0.18 -20.00 3.51
CA ILE A 51 0.73 -20.38 4.81
C ILE A 51 0.34 -19.37 5.88
N THR A 52 0.47 -18.08 5.60
CA THR A 52 0.20 -17.01 6.59
C THR A 52 -1.29 -16.91 6.92
N VAL A 53 -2.17 -17.08 5.94
CA VAL A 53 -3.62 -17.14 6.15
C VAL A 53 -3.99 -18.33 7.02
N LEU A 54 -3.49 -19.52 6.69
CA LEU A 54 -3.74 -20.73 7.49
C LEU A 54 -3.17 -20.61 8.90
N ALA A 55 -1.99 -20.00 9.04
CA ALA A 55 -1.38 -19.69 10.33
C ALA A 55 -2.25 -18.72 11.14
N SER A 56 -2.77 -17.64 10.56
CA SER A 56 -3.64 -16.67 11.24
C SER A 56 -4.95 -17.29 11.76
N LEU A 57 -5.48 -18.29 11.04
CA LEU A 57 -6.70 -19.02 11.45
C LEU A 57 -6.43 -20.02 12.58
N ARG A 58 -5.27 -20.68 12.57
CA ARG A 58 -4.90 -21.69 13.57
C ARG A 58 -4.29 -21.11 14.84
N PHE A 59 -3.45 -20.11 14.71
CA PHE A 59 -2.62 -19.60 15.80
C PHE A 59 -3.27 -18.38 16.46
N GLY A 60 -3.39 -18.41 17.78
CA GLY A 60 -3.97 -17.35 18.59
C GLY A 60 -3.88 -17.68 20.09
N SER A 61 -4.53 -16.85 20.90
CA SER A 61 -4.56 -16.97 22.37
C SER A 61 -5.18 -18.28 22.87
N VAL A 62 -6.17 -18.83 22.15
CA VAL A 62 -6.77 -20.15 22.43
C VAL A 62 -6.15 -21.21 21.51
N ALA A 63 -5.64 -22.31 22.07
CA ALA A 63 -5.12 -23.40 21.25
C ALA A 63 -6.26 -24.08 20.47
N THR A 64 -6.10 -24.20 19.15
CA THR A 64 -7.05 -24.88 18.25
C THR A 64 -6.31 -25.86 17.35
N ASP A 65 -6.89 -27.04 17.10
CA ASP A 65 -6.36 -28.03 16.18
C ASP A 65 -6.86 -27.82 14.74
N TRP A 66 -6.21 -28.47 13.77
CA TRP A 66 -6.59 -28.35 12.36
C TRP A 66 -7.99 -28.88 12.05
N PRO A 67 -8.46 -30.02 12.61
CA PRO A 67 -9.82 -30.47 12.43
C PRO A 67 -10.86 -29.41 12.81
N THR A 68 -10.68 -28.74 13.95
CA THR A 68 -11.60 -27.68 14.39
C THR A 68 -11.59 -26.50 13.41
N VAL A 69 -10.41 -26.07 12.94
CA VAL A 69 -10.32 -24.99 11.94
C VAL A 69 -11.07 -25.36 10.65
N ILE A 70 -10.89 -26.58 10.14
CA ILE A 70 -11.57 -27.03 8.92
C ILE A 70 -13.09 -27.13 9.13
N ARG A 71 -13.53 -27.67 10.27
CA ARG A 71 -14.95 -27.78 10.62
C ARG A 71 -15.61 -26.41 10.73
N SER A 72 -14.95 -25.47 11.41
CA SER A 72 -15.39 -24.07 11.56
C SER A 72 -15.64 -23.38 10.21
N LEU A 73 -14.80 -23.65 9.21
CA LEU A 73 -14.89 -23.01 7.89
C LEU A 73 -15.87 -23.70 6.94
N THR A 74 -15.96 -25.03 7.00
CA THR A 74 -16.78 -25.81 6.06
C THR A 74 -18.20 -26.05 6.54
N MET A 75 -18.48 -25.77 7.83
CA MET A 75 -19.73 -26.14 8.51
C MET A 75 -20.09 -27.63 8.35
N ARG A 76 -19.11 -28.48 8.03
CA ARG A 76 -19.34 -29.93 7.98
C ARG A 76 -19.70 -30.41 9.37
N ASP A 77 -20.76 -31.20 9.45
CA ASP A 77 -21.19 -31.89 10.67
C ASP A 77 -21.52 -30.96 11.85
N VAL A 78 -21.77 -29.67 11.58
CA VAL A 78 -22.22 -28.71 12.60
C VAL A 78 -23.74 -28.81 12.73
N VAL A 79 -24.22 -29.25 13.90
CA VAL A 79 -25.63 -29.12 14.28
C VAL A 79 -25.90 -27.63 14.58
N PRO A 80 -26.88 -26.98 13.94
CA PRO A 80 -27.24 -25.61 14.26
C PRO A 80 -27.55 -25.44 15.75
N GLY A 81 -26.73 -24.68 16.47
CA GLY A 81 -26.88 -24.44 17.92
C GLY A 81 -25.86 -25.15 18.82
N GLU A 82 -24.99 -26.01 18.28
CA GLU A 82 -23.99 -26.78 19.07
C GLU A 82 -22.53 -26.46 18.68
N LEU A 83 -22.23 -25.21 18.33
CA LEU A 83 -20.84 -24.81 18.08
C LEU A 83 -20.04 -24.83 19.39
N THR A 84 -18.89 -25.47 19.36
CA THR A 84 -17.90 -25.38 20.44
C THR A 84 -17.30 -23.98 20.50
N ASP A 85 -16.84 -23.56 21.68
CA ASP A 85 -16.18 -22.26 21.87
C ASP A 85 -15.02 -22.04 20.90
N GLN A 86 -14.26 -23.09 20.59
CA GLN A 86 -13.14 -23.03 19.63
C GLN A 86 -13.62 -22.73 18.21
N GLU A 87 -14.75 -23.29 17.78
CA GLU A 87 -15.31 -23.03 16.46
C GLU A 87 -15.85 -21.61 16.35
N ILE A 88 -16.51 -21.12 17.41
CA ILE A 88 -16.97 -19.73 17.50
C ILE A 88 -15.77 -18.78 17.41
N ILE A 89 -14.68 -19.05 18.15
CA ILE A 89 -13.46 -18.24 18.09
C ILE A 89 -12.87 -18.22 16.67
N VAL A 90 -12.76 -19.36 16.00
CA VAL A 90 -12.22 -19.41 14.63
C VAL A 90 -13.12 -18.63 13.67
N ARG A 91 -14.43 -18.81 13.76
CA ARG A 91 -15.41 -18.24 12.83
C ARG A 91 -15.67 -16.75 13.04
N ASP A 92 -15.84 -16.32 14.29
CA ASP A 92 -16.36 -15.00 14.61
C ASP A 92 -15.25 -14.03 15.04
N LEU A 93 -14.07 -14.54 15.43
CA LEU A 93 -12.93 -13.70 15.80
C LEU A 93 -11.79 -13.81 14.79
N ARG A 94 -11.35 -15.02 14.42
CA ARG A 94 -10.14 -15.19 13.60
C ARG A 94 -10.37 -15.01 12.12
N LEU A 95 -11.49 -15.50 11.59
CA LEU A 95 -11.80 -15.37 10.18
C LEU A 95 -11.98 -13.89 9.78
N PRO A 96 -12.82 -13.06 10.46
CA PRO A 96 -12.92 -11.64 10.16
C PRO A 96 -11.58 -10.90 10.28
N ARG A 97 -10.82 -11.17 11.35
CA ARG A 97 -9.48 -10.60 11.57
C ARG A 97 -8.52 -10.94 10.44
N THR A 98 -8.53 -12.19 9.97
CA THR A 98 -7.68 -12.63 8.85
C THR A 98 -8.09 -11.97 7.54
N LEU A 99 -9.39 -11.90 7.25
CA LEU A 99 -9.90 -11.22 6.05
C LEU A 99 -9.57 -9.72 6.05
N LEU A 100 -9.72 -9.05 7.20
CA LEU A 100 -9.28 -7.66 7.35
C LEU A 100 -7.77 -7.53 7.17
N GLY A 101 -6.96 -8.40 7.78
CA GLY A 101 -5.50 -8.36 7.58
C GLY A 101 -5.09 -8.54 6.11
N VAL A 102 -5.80 -9.34 5.34
CA VAL A 102 -5.60 -9.42 3.89
C VAL A 102 -6.03 -8.11 3.20
N GLY A 103 -7.28 -7.69 3.39
CA GLY A 103 -7.85 -6.53 2.71
C GLY A 103 -7.12 -5.22 3.03
N VAL A 104 -6.89 -4.95 4.31
CA VAL A 104 -6.19 -3.75 4.82
C VAL A 104 -4.74 -3.75 4.36
N GLY A 105 -4.04 -4.89 4.41
CA GLY A 105 -2.66 -5.00 3.94
C GLY A 105 -2.54 -4.66 2.46
N VAL A 106 -3.38 -5.25 1.62
CA VAL A 106 -3.47 -4.92 0.19
C VAL A 106 -3.79 -3.44 0.00
N ALA A 107 -4.84 -2.94 0.65
CA ALA A 107 -5.34 -1.61 0.43
C ALA A 107 -4.28 -0.54 0.74
N LEU A 108 -3.61 -0.64 1.88
CA LEU A 108 -2.57 0.32 2.28
C LEU A 108 -1.33 0.23 1.37
N ALA A 109 -0.89 -0.97 0.98
CA ALA A 109 0.25 -1.13 0.10
C ALA A 109 -0.02 -0.57 -1.31
N LEU A 110 -1.21 -0.85 -1.88
CA LEU A 110 -1.59 -0.35 -3.19
C LEU A 110 -1.80 1.17 -3.19
N ALA A 111 -2.48 1.71 -2.17
CA ALA A 111 -2.64 3.14 -1.99
C ALA A 111 -1.27 3.85 -1.87
N GLY A 112 -0.35 3.29 -1.10
CA GLY A 112 1.03 3.77 -1.00
C GLY A 112 1.79 3.72 -2.31
N ALA A 113 1.74 2.61 -3.04
CA ALA A 113 2.38 2.50 -4.35
C ALA A 113 1.87 3.57 -5.32
N LEU A 114 0.56 3.76 -5.41
CA LEU A 114 -0.05 4.78 -6.27
C LEU A 114 0.35 6.20 -5.86
N MET A 115 0.37 6.49 -4.56
CA MET A 115 0.81 7.79 -4.04
C MET A 115 2.28 8.05 -4.36
N GLN A 116 3.16 7.05 -4.19
CA GLN A 116 4.57 7.16 -4.59
C GLN A 116 4.72 7.47 -6.09
N ALA A 117 3.85 6.90 -6.93
CA ALA A 117 3.89 7.11 -8.36
C ALA A 117 3.44 8.53 -8.75
N VAL A 118 2.28 8.97 -8.27
CA VAL A 118 1.68 10.27 -8.65
C VAL A 118 2.46 11.45 -8.09
N THR A 119 3.04 11.29 -6.90
CA THR A 119 3.92 12.30 -6.31
C THR A 119 5.34 12.24 -6.85
N ARG A 120 5.70 11.16 -7.57
CA ARG A 120 7.09 10.84 -7.97
C ARG A 120 8.05 10.87 -6.77
N ASN A 121 7.55 10.46 -5.60
CA ASN A 121 8.30 10.43 -4.36
C ASN A 121 8.17 9.05 -3.70
N PRO A 122 9.24 8.25 -3.60
CA PRO A 122 9.19 6.92 -2.98
C PRO A 122 8.86 6.95 -1.48
N LEU A 123 8.81 8.13 -0.86
CA LEU A 123 8.44 8.35 0.54
C LEU A 123 7.01 8.86 0.72
N ALA A 124 6.23 9.01 -0.35
CA ALA A 124 4.86 9.47 -0.23
C ALA A 124 3.95 8.39 0.38
N ASP A 125 3.12 8.84 1.31
CA ASP A 125 2.19 8.02 2.08
C ASP A 125 0.73 8.43 1.77
N PRO A 126 -0.24 7.50 1.75
CA PRO A 126 -1.65 7.83 1.54
C PRO A 126 -2.24 8.77 2.59
N GLY A 127 -1.67 8.84 3.80
CA GLY A 127 -2.04 9.78 4.84
C GLY A 127 -1.84 11.25 4.45
N ILE A 128 -1.04 11.54 3.40
CA ILE A 128 -0.86 12.90 2.87
C ILE A 128 -2.20 13.52 2.44
N LEU A 129 -3.19 12.71 2.02
CA LEU A 129 -4.52 13.22 1.65
C LEU A 129 -5.41 13.57 2.87
N GLY A 130 -4.87 13.57 4.09
CA GLY A 130 -5.64 13.84 5.31
C GLY A 130 -6.62 12.74 5.68
N VAL A 131 -6.54 11.57 5.02
CA VAL A 131 -7.45 10.42 5.19
C VAL A 131 -7.52 9.98 6.66
N ASN A 132 -6.37 9.87 7.33
CA ASN A 132 -6.31 9.49 8.74
C ASN A 132 -7.01 10.51 9.65
N ALA A 133 -6.71 11.80 9.45
CA ALA A 133 -7.27 12.87 10.28
C ALA A 133 -8.77 13.06 10.04
N GLY A 134 -9.22 12.92 8.79
CA GLY A 134 -10.63 12.94 8.42
C GLY A 134 -11.42 11.79 9.05
N ALA A 135 -10.92 10.56 8.94
CA ALA A 135 -11.55 9.40 9.55
C ALA A 135 -11.59 9.54 11.08
N ALA A 136 -10.47 9.96 11.69
CA ALA A 136 -10.36 10.17 13.13
C ALA A 136 -11.41 11.17 13.66
N LEU A 137 -11.51 12.35 13.03
CA LEU A 137 -12.49 13.36 13.44
C LEU A 137 -13.93 12.87 13.26
N ALA A 138 -14.23 12.20 12.14
CA ALA A 138 -15.59 11.73 11.90
C ALA A 138 -16.01 10.62 12.88
N ILE A 139 -15.09 9.70 13.21
CA ILE A 139 -15.34 8.65 14.19
C ILE A 139 -15.51 9.26 15.58
N ILE A 140 -14.65 10.21 15.99
CA ILE A 140 -14.78 10.81 17.32
C ILE A 140 -16.10 11.58 17.45
N MET A 141 -16.54 12.29 16.41
CA MET A 141 -17.85 12.94 16.41
C MET A 141 -19.00 11.93 16.54
N ALA A 142 -18.90 10.79 15.86
CA ALA A 142 -19.90 9.73 15.94
C ALA A 142 -19.96 9.08 17.34
N ILE A 143 -18.82 8.89 17.99
CA ILE A 143 -18.75 8.34 19.35
C ILE A 143 -19.29 9.35 20.37
N SER A 144 -18.80 10.60 20.33
CA SER A 144 -19.11 11.61 21.35
C SER A 144 -20.52 12.19 21.22
N PHE A 145 -20.99 12.50 20.00
CA PHE A 145 -22.27 13.19 19.82
C PHE A 145 -23.44 12.25 19.51
N LEU A 146 -23.18 11.10 18.87
CA LEU A 146 -24.23 10.13 18.52
C LEU A 146 -24.24 8.91 19.45
N GLY A 147 -23.28 8.81 20.39
CA GLY A 147 -23.20 7.73 21.37
C GLY A 147 -22.84 6.37 20.77
N LEU A 148 -22.36 6.31 19.54
CA LEU A 148 -22.04 5.06 18.85
C LEU A 148 -20.79 4.42 19.45
N SER A 149 -20.89 3.16 19.90
CA SER A 149 -19.76 2.43 20.51
C SER A 149 -19.29 1.21 19.70
N ALA A 150 -20.12 0.71 18.78
CA ALA A 150 -19.80 -0.50 18.01
C ALA A 150 -18.97 -0.17 16.75
N PRO A 151 -17.92 -0.95 16.44
CA PRO A 151 -17.12 -0.75 15.22
C PRO A 151 -17.93 -0.65 13.93
N THR A 152 -18.96 -1.48 13.80
CA THR A 152 -19.85 -1.52 12.64
C THR A 152 -20.68 -0.25 12.46
N SER A 153 -20.97 0.49 13.54
CA SER A 153 -21.78 1.70 13.45
C SER A 153 -20.92 2.92 13.10
N TYR A 154 -19.74 3.07 13.69
CA TYR A 154 -18.87 4.23 13.40
C TYR A 154 -17.99 4.07 12.14
N VAL A 155 -17.86 2.87 11.55
CA VAL A 155 -17.03 2.65 10.34
C VAL A 155 -17.46 3.53 9.16
N TRP A 156 -18.77 3.76 8.99
CA TRP A 156 -19.32 4.59 7.92
C TRP A 156 -18.92 6.06 8.06
N PHE A 157 -18.85 6.55 9.29
CA PHE A 157 -18.37 7.90 9.58
C PHE A 157 -16.89 8.02 9.26
N GLY A 158 -16.08 7.01 9.62
CA GLY A 158 -14.67 6.97 9.24
C GLY A 158 -14.45 7.04 7.73
N LEU A 159 -15.20 6.24 6.96
CA LEU A 159 -15.20 6.26 5.49
C LEU A 159 -15.57 7.64 4.93
N ALA A 160 -16.67 8.22 5.43
CA ALA A 160 -17.14 9.53 4.98
C ALA A 160 -16.13 10.63 5.33
N GLY A 161 -15.60 10.64 6.55
CA GLY A 161 -14.58 11.59 7.00
C GLY A 161 -13.30 11.51 6.18
N ALA A 162 -12.82 10.30 5.89
CA ALA A 162 -11.68 10.07 5.01
C ALA A 162 -11.92 10.63 3.59
N ALA A 163 -13.09 10.35 3.02
CA ALA A 163 -13.44 10.83 1.69
C ALA A 163 -13.56 12.36 1.64
N VAL A 164 -14.24 12.97 2.61
CA VAL A 164 -14.40 14.43 2.72
C VAL A 164 -13.04 15.10 2.86
N ALA A 165 -12.17 14.60 3.76
CA ALA A 165 -10.84 15.17 3.94
C ALA A 165 -10.02 15.10 2.63
N ALA A 166 -10.02 13.94 1.97
CA ALA A 166 -9.30 13.80 0.71
C ALA A 166 -9.85 14.68 -0.42
N MET A 167 -11.17 14.86 -0.50
CA MET A 167 -11.80 15.79 -1.44
C MET A 167 -11.39 17.24 -1.17
N ILE A 168 -11.34 17.66 0.10
CA ILE A 168 -10.87 19.00 0.49
C ILE A 168 -9.40 19.18 0.10
N VAL A 169 -8.53 18.22 0.43
CA VAL A 169 -7.09 18.29 0.07
C VAL A 169 -6.90 18.33 -1.45
N TYR A 170 -7.62 17.49 -2.19
CA TYR A 170 -7.57 17.49 -3.65
C TYR A 170 -8.08 18.82 -4.23
N GLY A 171 -9.19 19.34 -3.71
CA GLY A 171 -9.76 20.64 -4.10
C GLY A 171 -8.79 21.80 -3.85
N LEU A 172 -8.19 21.86 -2.67
CA LEU A 172 -7.18 22.87 -2.32
C LEU A 172 -5.90 22.72 -3.15
N GLY A 173 -5.45 21.49 -3.41
CA GLY A 173 -4.26 21.22 -4.21
C GLY A 173 -4.44 21.50 -5.71
N SER A 174 -5.69 21.42 -6.20
CA SER A 174 -6.07 21.71 -7.58
C SER A 174 -6.53 23.16 -7.81
N GLY A 175 -6.85 23.90 -6.74
CA GLY A 175 -7.29 25.29 -6.79
C GLY A 175 -6.18 26.30 -7.13
N GLY A 176 -6.56 27.36 -7.85
CA GLY A 176 -5.70 28.51 -8.18
C GLY A 176 -5.15 28.53 -9.62
N ARG A 177 -4.46 29.62 -9.97
CA ARG A 177 -3.79 29.78 -11.28
C ARG A 177 -2.52 28.94 -11.33
N GLY A 178 -2.61 27.67 -11.74
CA GLY A 178 -1.45 26.82 -12.01
C GLY A 178 -1.77 25.32 -11.97
N THR A 179 -0.85 24.51 -12.49
CA THR A 179 -0.97 23.05 -12.47
C THR A 179 -0.89 22.52 -11.03
N MET A 180 -1.68 21.49 -10.73
CA MET A 180 -1.63 20.75 -9.47
C MET A 180 -0.21 20.19 -9.25
N THR A 181 0.46 20.61 -8.18
CA THR A 181 1.80 20.12 -7.84
C THR A 181 1.73 19.21 -6.60
N PRO A 182 2.57 18.17 -6.51
CA PRO A 182 2.65 17.32 -5.33
C PRO A 182 2.90 18.11 -4.03
N VAL A 183 3.68 19.20 -4.12
CA VAL A 183 3.97 20.08 -2.98
C VAL A 183 2.70 20.77 -2.47
N LYS A 184 1.86 21.33 -3.36
CA LYS A 184 0.59 21.96 -2.96
C LYS A 184 -0.34 20.97 -2.25
N VAL A 185 -0.49 19.77 -2.81
CA VAL A 185 -1.32 18.70 -2.21
C VAL A 185 -0.79 18.31 -0.83
N THR A 186 0.53 18.20 -0.69
CA THR A 186 1.17 17.83 0.58
C THR A 186 0.98 18.91 1.64
N LEU A 187 1.14 20.19 1.28
CA LEU A 187 0.92 21.31 2.18
C LEU A 187 -0.56 21.44 2.58
N ALA A 188 -1.49 21.33 1.63
CA ALA A 188 -2.92 21.34 1.90
C ALA A 188 -3.32 20.19 2.84
N GLY A 189 -2.77 19.00 2.59
CA GLY A 189 -2.93 17.83 3.44
C GLY A 189 -2.42 18.04 4.87
N ALA A 190 -1.22 18.59 5.02
CA ALA A 190 -0.64 18.88 6.33
C ALA A 190 -1.47 19.91 7.12
N VAL A 191 -1.91 20.99 6.46
CA VAL A 191 -2.76 22.02 7.08
C VAL A 191 -4.10 21.43 7.51
N LEU A 192 -4.76 20.67 6.63
CA LEU A 192 -6.03 20.03 6.97
C LEU A 192 -5.85 19.02 8.11
N ALA A 193 -4.81 18.17 8.05
CA ALA A 193 -4.53 17.21 9.10
C ALA A 193 -4.33 17.87 10.46
N ALA A 194 -3.57 18.97 10.52
CA ALA A 194 -3.38 19.75 11.74
C ALA A 194 -4.72 20.32 12.26
N LEU A 195 -5.54 20.89 11.37
CA LEU A 195 -6.85 21.43 11.72
C LEU A 195 -7.79 20.35 12.31
N LEU A 196 -7.94 19.22 11.60
CA LEU A 196 -8.83 18.14 12.03
C LEU A 196 -8.32 17.45 13.31
N SER A 197 -7.00 17.36 13.48
CA SER A 197 -6.38 16.82 14.69
C SER A 197 -6.61 17.73 15.90
N SER A 198 -6.58 19.06 15.71
CA SER A 198 -6.91 20.03 16.77
C SER A 198 -8.35 19.88 17.24
N PHE A 199 -9.31 19.72 16.31
CA PHE A 199 -10.71 19.44 16.67
C PHE A 199 -10.87 18.11 17.38
N THR A 200 -10.19 17.06 16.89
CA THR A 200 -10.20 15.74 17.53
C THR A 200 -9.68 15.84 18.97
N SER A 201 -8.56 16.54 19.18
CA SER A 201 -7.97 16.76 20.50
C SER A 201 -8.89 17.55 21.43
N ALA A 202 -9.56 18.59 20.92
CA ALA A 202 -10.51 19.37 21.70
C ALA A 202 -11.68 18.51 22.20
N ILE A 203 -12.23 17.62 21.37
CA ILE A 203 -13.31 16.70 21.76
C ILE A 203 -12.83 15.71 22.83
N LEU A 204 -11.65 15.12 22.64
CA LEU A 204 -11.07 14.14 23.57
C LEU A 204 -10.78 14.72 24.96
N LEU A 205 -10.45 16.01 25.04
CA LEU A 205 -10.23 16.69 26.31
C LEU A 205 -11.53 16.96 27.08
N LEU A 206 -12.67 16.95 26.40
CA LEU A 206 -13.99 17.23 26.98
C LEU A 206 -14.78 15.96 27.32
N ASP A 207 -14.36 14.80 26.80
CA ASP A 207 -15.07 13.52 26.96
C ASP A 207 -14.11 12.34 27.19
N GLU A 208 -13.94 11.95 28.46
CA GLU A 208 -13.10 10.83 28.89
C GLU A 208 -13.55 9.49 28.30
N ARG A 209 -14.85 9.26 28.09
CA ARG A 209 -15.37 8.00 27.55
C ARG A 209 -14.98 7.85 26.08
N SER A 210 -15.09 8.94 25.32
CA SER A 210 -14.67 8.97 23.93
C SER A 210 -13.16 8.78 23.80
N LEU A 211 -12.38 9.32 24.74
CA LEU A 211 -10.93 9.10 24.83
C LEU A 211 -10.59 7.62 25.00
N ASP A 212 -11.31 6.91 25.86
CA ASP A 212 -11.07 5.49 26.13
C ASP A 212 -11.31 4.58 24.93
N GLN A 213 -12.32 4.87 24.10
CA GLN A 213 -12.55 4.10 22.87
C GLN A 213 -11.58 4.52 21.76
N PHE A 214 -11.33 5.82 21.65
CA PHE A 214 -10.51 6.37 20.58
C PHE A 214 -9.03 6.01 20.73
N ARG A 215 -8.50 5.89 21.96
CA ARG A 215 -7.09 5.47 22.18
C ARG A 215 -6.79 4.11 21.56
N PHE A 216 -7.70 3.14 21.66
CA PHE A 216 -7.51 1.81 21.09
C PHE A 216 -7.66 1.85 19.56
N TRP A 217 -8.61 2.64 19.05
CA TRP A 217 -8.77 2.82 17.60
C TRP A 217 -7.54 3.48 16.96
N MET A 218 -6.97 4.51 17.61
CA MET A 218 -5.80 5.25 17.11
C MET A 218 -4.53 4.43 17.00
N VAL A 219 -4.38 3.36 17.79
CA VAL A 219 -3.19 2.50 17.73
C VAL A 219 -3.16 1.67 16.44
N GLY A 220 -4.34 1.41 15.86
CA GLY A 220 -4.49 0.58 14.67
C GLY A 220 -4.58 -0.91 15.01
N SER A 221 -5.77 -1.48 14.81
CA SER A 221 -6.10 -2.86 15.15
C SER A 221 -7.00 -3.52 14.11
N ILE A 222 -6.69 -4.77 13.77
CA ILE A 222 -7.60 -5.67 13.05
C ILE A 222 -8.33 -6.65 13.99
N ALA A 223 -8.07 -6.57 15.30
CA ALA A 223 -8.77 -7.32 16.34
C ALA A 223 -10.10 -6.65 16.69
N GLY A 224 -11.01 -7.41 17.32
CA GLY A 224 -12.30 -6.89 17.79
C GLY A 224 -13.24 -6.42 16.66
N ARG A 225 -13.01 -6.86 15.42
CA ARG A 225 -13.88 -6.57 14.27
C ARG A 225 -14.57 -7.85 13.82
N ASP A 226 -15.89 -7.78 13.69
CA ASP A 226 -16.70 -8.89 13.21
C ASP A 226 -16.80 -8.90 11.67
N MET A 227 -17.52 -9.89 11.14
CA MET A 227 -17.75 -10.03 9.70
C MET A 227 -18.55 -8.87 9.11
N SER A 228 -19.35 -8.16 9.91
CA SER A 228 -20.13 -7.02 9.43
C SER A 228 -19.23 -5.86 9.02
N VAL A 229 -18.16 -5.58 9.78
CA VAL A 229 -17.12 -4.61 9.39
C VAL A 229 -16.44 -5.01 8.08
N VAL A 230 -16.08 -6.30 7.92
CA VAL A 230 -15.49 -6.82 6.67
C VAL A 230 -16.41 -6.55 5.49
N SER A 231 -17.69 -6.93 5.62
CA SER A 231 -18.68 -6.77 4.55
C SER A 231 -18.96 -5.30 4.22
N ALA A 232 -18.91 -4.41 5.21
CA ALA A 232 -19.11 -2.97 5.03
C ALA A 232 -17.99 -2.32 4.21
N VAL A 233 -16.73 -2.72 4.44
CA VAL A 233 -15.56 -2.11 3.76
C VAL A 233 -15.14 -2.82 2.48
N ALA A 234 -15.48 -4.11 2.33
CA ALA A 234 -15.18 -4.91 1.15
C ALA A 234 -15.55 -4.26 -0.20
N PRO A 235 -16.76 -3.69 -0.42
CA PRO A 235 -17.09 -3.10 -1.71
C PRO A 235 -16.17 -1.92 -2.07
N PHE A 236 -15.77 -1.11 -1.09
CA PHE A 236 -14.85 0.01 -1.30
C PHE A 236 -13.43 -0.48 -1.58
N MET A 237 -12.94 -1.47 -0.82
CA MET A 237 -11.62 -2.08 -1.05
C MET A 237 -11.53 -2.73 -2.44
N LEU A 238 -12.56 -3.51 -2.84
CA LEU A 238 -12.61 -4.17 -4.14
C LEU A 238 -12.68 -3.16 -5.29
N THR A 239 -13.50 -2.11 -5.15
CA THR A 239 -13.58 -1.04 -6.16
C THR A 239 -12.24 -0.31 -6.30
N GLY A 240 -11.63 0.07 -5.17
CA GLY A 240 -10.32 0.70 -5.15
C GLY A 240 -9.22 -0.18 -5.75
N LEU A 241 -9.27 -1.50 -5.48
CA LEU A 241 -8.35 -2.48 -6.06
C LEU A 241 -8.48 -2.55 -7.58
N ILE A 242 -9.71 -2.66 -8.09
CA ILE A 242 -9.98 -2.71 -9.53
C ILE A 242 -9.46 -1.42 -10.21
N LEU A 243 -9.76 -0.25 -9.63
CA LEU A 243 -9.26 1.02 -10.15
C LEU A 243 -7.72 1.10 -10.13
N ALA A 244 -7.09 0.63 -9.04
CA ALA A 244 -5.63 0.62 -8.90
C ALA A 244 -4.95 -0.24 -9.98
N LEU A 245 -5.50 -1.42 -10.25
CA LEU A 245 -4.98 -2.32 -11.28
C LEU A 245 -5.24 -1.78 -12.69
N ALA A 246 -6.43 -1.22 -12.94
CA ALA A 246 -6.79 -0.65 -14.23
C ALA A 246 -5.91 0.56 -14.61
N VAL A 247 -5.54 1.40 -13.64
CA VAL A 247 -4.74 2.61 -13.89
C VAL A 247 -3.22 2.34 -13.93
N ALA A 248 -2.77 1.14 -13.54
CA ALA A 248 -1.36 0.79 -13.43
C ALA A 248 -0.51 1.06 -14.69
N PRO A 249 -0.96 0.74 -15.91
CA PRO A 249 -0.19 1.03 -17.13
C PRO A 249 -0.05 2.54 -17.38
N ALA A 250 -1.10 3.31 -17.12
CA ALA A 250 -1.10 4.76 -17.29
C ALA A 250 -0.19 5.45 -16.26
N VAL A 251 -0.13 4.90 -15.04
CA VAL A 251 0.77 5.36 -13.98
C VAL A 251 2.25 5.20 -14.37
N ASN A 252 2.63 4.11 -15.06
CA ASN A 252 4.01 3.97 -15.56
C ASN A 252 4.43 5.12 -16.47
N VAL A 253 3.52 5.57 -17.33
CA VAL A 253 3.77 6.70 -18.23
C VAL A 253 3.83 8.01 -17.45
N LEU A 254 2.94 8.19 -16.47
CA LEU A 254 2.90 9.40 -15.63
C LEU A 254 4.19 9.63 -14.85
N VAL A 255 4.87 8.56 -14.43
CA VAL A 255 6.14 8.64 -13.68
C VAL A 255 7.28 9.23 -14.52
N LEU A 256 7.23 9.10 -15.86
CA LEU A 256 8.21 9.73 -16.77
C LEU A 256 8.11 11.26 -16.79
N GLY A 257 7.00 11.81 -16.29
CA GLY A 257 6.74 13.24 -16.24
C GLY A 257 5.49 13.63 -17.01
N ASP A 258 4.87 14.71 -16.56
CA ASP A 258 3.58 15.17 -17.08
C ASP A 258 3.65 15.54 -18.57
N ASP A 259 4.73 16.17 -19.04
CA ASP A 259 4.88 16.58 -20.44
C ASP A 259 5.06 15.38 -21.37
N VAL A 260 5.88 14.41 -20.97
CA VAL A 260 6.05 13.13 -21.68
C VAL A 260 4.71 12.40 -21.75
N ALA A 261 4.00 12.28 -20.63
CA ALA A 261 2.70 11.62 -20.60
C ALA A 261 1.67 12.30 -21.52
N ARG A 262 1.60 13.63 -21.53
CA ARG A 262 0.72 14.36 -22.45
C ARG A 262 1.11 14.15 -23.91
N SER A 263 2.40 14.16 -24.24
CA SER A 263 2.89 13.90 -25.61
C SER A 263 2.55 12.50 -26.12
N LEU A 264 2.45 11.52 -25.21
CA LEU A 264 2.03 10.14 -25.47
C LEU A 264 0.50 9.96 -25.44
N GLY A 265 -0.28 11.05 -25.47
CA GLY A 265 -1.74 11.03 -25.53
C GLY A 265 -2.45 10.72 -24.21
N GLN A 266 -1.74 10.69 -23.08
CA GLN A 266 -2.35 10.41 -21.78
C GLN A 266 -3.14 11.61 -21.24
N ARG A 267 -4.34 11.33 -20.71
CA ARG A 267 -5.17 12.31 -20.00
C ARG A 267 -4.71 12.43 -18.55
N VAL A 268 -3.62 13.17 -18.31
CA VAL A 268 -2.95 13.29 -16.99
C VAL A 268 -3.92 13.62 -15.85
N VAL A 269 -4.84 14.57 -16.06
CA VAL A 269 -5.82 14.96 -15.02
C VAL A 269 -6.75 13.81 -14.67
N LEU A 270 -7.28 13.11 -15.68
CA LEU A 270 -8.17 11.95 -15.46
C LEU A 270 -7.44 10.83 -14.70
N ILE A 271 -6.19 10.54 -15.06
CA ILE A 271 -5.37 9.54 -14.36
C ILE A 271 -5.19 9.93 -12.90
N ARG A 272 -4.88 11.20 -12.61
CA ARG A 272 -4.74 11.69 -11.23
C ARG A 272 -6.04 11.58 -10.44
N VAL A 273 -7.19 11.89 -11.04
CA VAL A 273 -8.50 11.73 -10.40
C VAL A 273 -8.79 10.26 -10.10
N VAL A 274 -8.56 9.35 -11.05
CA VAL A 274 -8.76 7.91 -10.86
C VAL A 274 -7.82 7.36 -9.77
N VAL A 275 -6.56 7.78 -9.76
CA VAL A 275 -5.63 7.40 -8.70
C VAL A 275 -6.08 7.95 -7.36
N ALA A 276 -6.48 9.22 -7.28
CA ALA A 276 -6.99 9.81 -6.03
C ALA A 276 -8.21 9.04 -5.52
N ALA A 277 -9.17 8.71 -6.39
CA ALA A 277 -10.33 7.89 -6.04
C ALA A 277 -9.92 6.50 -5.54
N ALA A 278 -9.00 5.82 -6.23
CA ALA A 278 -8.48 4.52 -5.80
C ALA A 278 -7.80 4.60 -4.42
N VAL A 279 -6.95 5.61 -4.20
CA VAL A 279 -6.27 5.83 -2.91
C VAL A 279 -7.27 6.10 -1.79
N VAL A 280 -8.28 6.95 -2.03
CA VAL A 280 -9.33 7.26 -1.03
C VAL A 280 -10.14 6.01 -0.69
N LEU A 281 -10.56 5.25 -1.69
CA LEU A 281 -11.32 4.02 -1.48
C LEU A 281 -10.49 2.98 -0.72
N LEU A 282 -9.23 2.78 -1.09
CA LEU A 282 -8.35 1.81 -0.44
C LEU A 282 -7.93 2.26 0.97
N ALA A 283 -7.29 3.43 1.10
CA ALA A 283 -6.78 3.91 2.36
C ALA A 283 -7.90 4.29 3.33
N GLY A 284 -8.97 4.94 2.86
CA GLY A 284 -10.11 5.32 3.69
C GLY A 284 -10.83 4.11 4.28
N SER A 285 -11.05 3.06 3.47
CA SER A 285 -11.67 1.82 3.95
C SER A 285 -10.76 1.05 4.91
N ALA A 286 -9.46 0.99 4.62
CA ALA A 286 -8.47 0.40 5.53
C ALA A 286 -8.44 1.11 6.89
N VAL A 287 -8.39 2.45 6.89
CA VAL A 287 -8.32 3.26 8.10
C VAL A 287 -9.63 3.20 8.89
N ALA A 288 -10.78 3.25 8.23
CA ALA A 288 -12.06 3.08 8.92
C ALA A 288 -12.18 1.69 9.59
N ALA A 289 -11.77 0.64 8.88
CA ALA A 289 -11.85 -0.74 9.35
C ALA A 289 -10.83 -1.09 10.43
N ALA A 290 -9.62 -0.54 10.36
CA ALA A 290 -8.51 -1.00 11.18
C ALA A 290 -7.78 0.10 11.94
N GLY A 291 -8.21 1.35 11.84
CA GLY A 291 -7.45 2.49 12.34
C GLY A 291 -6.20 2.77 11.50
N PRO A 292 -5.39 3.76 11.89
CA PRO A 292 -4.18 4.10 11.15
C PRO A 292 -3.11 3.02 11.36
N ILE A 293 -2.70 2.36 10.27
CA ILE A 293 -1.59 1.40 10.28
C ILE A 293 -0.44 1.99 9.46
N ALA A 294 0.67 2.27 10.13
CA ALA A 294 1.84 2.90 9.53
C ALA A 294 2.69 1.92 8.70
N PHE A 295 3.61 2.46 7.90
CA PHE A 295 4.65 1.75 7.15
C PHE A 295 4.19 0.81 6.03
N MET A 296 2.96 0.27 6.05
CA MET A 296 2.48 -0.65 5.00
C MET A 296 2.57 -0.04 3.60
N GLY A 297 2.11 1.21 3.44
CA GLY A 297 2.15 1.95 2.18
C GLY A 297 3.55 2.39 1.73
N LEU A 298 4.54 2.35 2.60
CA LEU A 298 5.92 2.74 2.30
C LEU A 298 6.83 1.52 2.10
N ALA A 299 6.84 0.63 3.08
CA ALA A 299 7.71 -0.53 3.13
C ALA A 299 7.41 -1.54 2.03
N VAL A 300 6.14 -1.95 1.87
CA VAL A 300 5.80 -3.03 0.94
C VAL A 300 6.10 -2.65 -0.52
N PRO A 301 5.63 -1.50 -1.05
CA PRO A 301 5.95 -1.09 -2.42
C PRO A 301 7.45 -0.95 -2.66
N HIS A 302 8.21 -0.61 -1.62
CA HIS A 302 9.66 -0.51 -1.71
C HIS A 302 10.33 -1.89 -1.79
N ILE A 303 9.98 -2.81 -0.89
CA ILE A 303 10.55 -4.17 -0.85
C ILE A 303 10.25 -4.89 -2.16
N VAL A 304 9.00 -4.86 -2.63
CA VAL A 304 8.63 -5.58 -3.86
C VAL A 304 9.29 -4.98 -5.10
N ARG A 305 9.63 -3.69 -5.09
CA ARG A 305 10.34 -3.02 -6.21
C ARG A 305 11.73 -3.61 -6.45
N LEU A 306 12.36 -4.19 -5.42
CA LEU A 306 13.65 -4.89 -5.55
C LEU A 306 13.56 -6.11 -6.48
N VAL A 307 12.39 -6.73 -6.57
CA VAL A 307 12.12 -7.91 -7.42
C VAL A 307 11.37 -7.52 -8.70
N ALA A 308 10.37 -6.63 -8.59
CA ALA A 308 9.51 -6.21 -9.67
C ALA A 308 10.20 -5.32 -10.72
N GLY A 309 11.19 -4.53 -10.27
CA GLY A 309 11.71 -3.38 -11.02
C GLY A 309 10.78 -2.16 -10.91
N PRO A 310 10.94 -1.15 -11.79
CA PRO A 310 10.19 0.11 -11.71
C PRO A 310 8.75 0.04 -12.21
N ASP A 311 8.34 -1.08 -12.83
CA ASP A 311 7.04 -1.24 -13.48
C ASP A 311 5.90 -1.42 -12.45
N TYR A 312 4.99 -0.45 -12.41
CA TYR A 312 3.86 -0.42 -11.49
C TYR A 312 2.88 -1.58 -11.65
N ARG A 313 2.78 -2.17 -12.85
CA ARG A 313 1.94 -3.37 -13.05
C ARG A 313 2.41 -4.51 -12.15
N TRP A 314 3.72 -4.72 -12.12
CA TRP A 314 4.33 -5.76 -11.30
C TRP A 314 4.40 -5.36 -9.83
N ILE A 315 4.70 -4.10 -9.51
CA ILE A 315 4.72 -3.63 -8.11
C ILE A 315 3.36 -3.87 -7.44
N LEU A 316 2.25 -3.58 -8.12
CA LEU A 316 0.91 -3.80 -7.56
C LEU A 316 0.59 -5.30 -7.41
N VAL A 317 0.95 -6.13 -8.40
CA VAL A 317 0.77 -7.60 -8.33
C VAL A 317 1.56 -8.20 -7.17
N TYR A 318 2.82 -7.81 -6.98
CA TYR A 318 3.59 -8.29 -5.84
C TYR A 318 3.08 -7.72 -4.51
N SER A 319 2.62 -6.46 -4.48
CA SER A 319 2.03 -5.88 -3.29
C SER A 319 0.76 -6.63 -2.85
N LEU A 320 -0.04 -7.13 -3.81
CA LEU A 320 -1.20 -7.97 -3.50
C LEU A 320 -0.84 -9.24 -2.72
N LEU A 321 0.31 -9.84 -3.00
CA LEU A 321 0.75 -11.08 -2.37
C LEU A 321 1.50 -10.83 -1.07
N TYR A 322 2.45 -9.91 -1.07
CA TYR A 322 3.38 -9.71 0.05
C TYR A 322 2.87 -8.76 1.13
N ALA A 323 1.91 -7.86 0.83
CA ALA A 323 1.38 -6.97 1.85
C ALA A 323 0.56 -7.71 2.92
N PRO A 324 -0.37 -8.62 2.58
CA PRO A 324 -1.06 -9.43 3.59
C PRO A 324 -0.11 -10.30 4.41
N VAL A 325 0.93 -10.86 3.80
CA VAL A 325 1.94 -11.66 4.50
C VAL A 325 2.61 -10.83 5.59
N LEU A 326 3.02 -9.59 5.27
CA LEU A 326 3.66 -8.72 6.24
C LEU A 326 2.70 -8.28 7.35
N LEU A 327 1.46 -7.93 7.01
CA LEU A 327 0.47 -7.47 8.00
C LEU A 327 0.00 -8.61 8.91
N LEU A 328 -0.39 -9.75 8.34
CA LEU A 328 -0.79 -10.93 9.12
C LEU A 328 0.38 -11.53 9.89
N GLY A 329 1.60 -11.51 9.33
CA GLY A 329 2.79 -11.93 10.04
C GLY A 329 3.04 -11.07 11.28
N ALA A 330 2.92 -9.74 11.16
CA ALA A 330 3.01 -8.82 12.30
C ALA A 330 1.88 -9.05 13.31
N ASP A 331 0.65 -9.28 12.86
CA ASP A 331 -0.50 -9.59 13.72
C ASP A 331 -0.29 -10.89 14.51
N ILE A 332 0.13 -11.98 13.84
CA ILE A 332 0.42 -13.26 14.48
C ILE A 332 1.54 -13.10 15.52
N LEU A 333 2.62 -12.40 15.19
CA LEU A 333 3.68 -12.09 16.16
C LEU A 333 3.13 -11.30 17.36
N GLY A 334 2.27 -10.31 17.10
CA GLY A 334 1.63 -9.50 18.14
C GLY A 334 0.76 -10.32 19.12
N ARG A 335 0.12 -11.38 18.65
CA ARG A 335 -0.67 -12.30 19.50
C ARG A 335 0.18 -13.10 20.50
N TYR A 336 1.48 -13.30 20.22
CA TYR A 336 2.38 -14.11 21.06
C TYR A 336 3.33 -13.28 21.92
N LEU A 337 3.73 -12.08 21.48
CA LEU A 337 4.76 -11.28 22.15
C LEU A 337 4.41 -10.89 23.59
N ILE A 338 3.12 -10.67 23.90
CA ILE A 338 2.67 -10.19 25.22
C ILE A 338 1.53 -11.04 25.82
N SER A 339 1.48 -12.33 25.47
CA SER A 339 0.47 -13.27 25.97
C SER A 339 0.39 -13.25 27.52
N PRO A 340 -0.80 -13.21 28.14
CA PRO A 340 -2.14 -13.42 27.58
C PRO A 340 -2.78 -12.19 26.90
N ASN A 341 -2.16 -11.02 26.96
CA ASN A 341 -2.61 -9.85 26.20
C ASN A 341 -2.15 -9.97 24.74
N GLU A 342 -2.73 -9.16 23.85
CA GLU A 342 -2.34 -9.13 22.44
C GLU A 342 -1.84 -7.74 22.08
N LEU A 343 -0.73 -7.69 21.33
CA LEU A 343 -0.21 -6.44 20.81
C LEU A 343 -0.99 -6.04 19.57
N GLU A 344 -1.44 -4.78 19.53
CA GLU A 344 -2.12 -4.25 18.37
C GLU A 344 -1.25 -4.25 17.12
N VAL A 345 -1.85 -4.60 15.98
CA VAL A 345 -1.11 -4.79 14.72
C VAL A 345 -0.40 -3.51 14.26
N GLY A 346 -0.92 -2.32 14.57
CA GLY A 346 -0.27 -1.05 14.27
C GLY A 346 1.07 -0.89 15.00
N VAL A 347 1.16 -1.35 16.25
CA VAL A 347 2.42 -1.36 17.01
C VAL A 347 3.36 -2.43 16.46
N ALA A 348 2.85 -3.64 16.22
CA ALA A 348 3.65 -4.74 15.68
C ALA A 348 4.28 -4.39 14.31
N THR A 349 3.49 -3.78 13.42
CA THR A 349 3.99 -3.32 12.12
C THR A 349 4.96 -2.16 12.23
N ALA A 350 4.80 -1.25 13.20
CA ALA A 350 5.78 -0.19 13.46
C ALA A 350 7.14 -0.75 13.94
N LEU A 351 7.12 -1.75 14.83
CA LEU A 351 8.33 -2.41 15.33
C LEU A 351 9.11 -3.13 14.22
N VAL A 352 8.42 -3.69 13.22
CA VAL A 352 9.05 -4.35 12.07
C VAL A 352 9.44 -3.33 10.98
N GLY A 353 8.54 -2.39 10.70
CA GLY A 353 8.65 -1.43 9.61
C GLY A 353 9.70 -0.35 9.85
N ALA A 354 9.82 0.17 11.07
CA ALA A 354 10.78 1.25 11.38
C ALA A 354 12.24 0.80 11.21
N PRO A 355 12.71 -0.34 11.76
CA PRO A 355 14.07 -0.82 11.53
C PRO A 355 14.36 -1.11 10.06
N LEU A 356 13.40 -1.70 9.35
CA LEU A 356 13.52 -1.97 7.91
C LEU A 356 13.70 -0.67 7.13
N PHE A 357 12.90 0.34 7.43
CA PHE A 357 12.99 1.66 6.80
C PHE A 357 14.32 2.36 7.11
N VAL A 358 14.81 2.31 8.35
CA VAL A 358 16.12 2.87 8.73
C VAL A 358 17.25 2.17 7.98
N ALA A 359 17.24 0.84 7.90
CA ALA A 359 18.25 0.08 7.15
C ALA A 359 18.26 0.46 5.66
N LEU A 360 17.08 0.63 5.07
CA LEU A 360 16.89 1.07 3.70
C LEU A 360 17.41 2.49 3.44
N ALA A 361 17.09 3.44 4.32
CA ALA A 361 17.56 4.81 4.22
C ALA A 361 19.10 4.90 4.31
N ARG A 362 19.73 4.06 5.15
CA ARG A 362 21.19 4.01 5.28
C ARG A 362 21.89 3.48 4.03
N ARG A 363 21.33 2.48 3.34
CA ARG A 363 21.94 1.91 2.12
C ARG A 363 22.02 2.90 0.96
N ARG A 364 21.09 3.86 0.84
CA ARG A 364 21.12 4.86 -0.24
C ARG A 364 22.21 5.93 -0.07
N ARG A 365 22.67 6.20 1.15
CA ARG A 365 23.82 7.09 1.37
C ARG A 365 25.14 6.48 0.91
N LEU A 366 25.24 5.15 0.81
CA LEU A 366 26.46 4.45 0.38
C LEU A 366 26.60 4.33 -1.15
N ALA A 367 25.57 4.69 -1.92
CA ALA A 367 25.61 4.70 -3.40
C ALA A 367 25.77 6.13 -3.98
N ALA A 368 25.94 7.13 -3.11
CA ALA A 368 26.12 8.54 -3.47
C ALA A 368 27.48 9.09 -2.98
N THR A 369 28.41 8.20 -2.64
CA THR A 369 29.87 8.46 -2.51
C THR A 369 30.55 7.60 -3.55
#